data_AF-A0A3P6FCT3-F1
#
_entry.id   AF-A0A3P6FCT3-F1
#
_cell.length_a   1.000
_cell.length_b   1.000
_cell.length_c   1.000
_cell.angle_alpha   90.00
_cell.angle_beta   90.00
_cell.angle_gamma   90.00
#
_symmetry.space_group_name_H-M   'P 1'
#
loop_
_entity.id
_entity.type
_entity.pdbx_description
1 polymer ?
#
loop_
_entity_poly.entity_id
_entity_poly.type
_entity_poly.pdbx_seq_one_letter_code
_entity_poly.pdbx_strand_id
1 'polypeptide(L)'
;MTGANQTCIFCQILHDPSSTTRLLHTDEKVVAFQDIKPAARRHYLVIPKEHIPTVRDLQRRDEDYSLAVSHMLSVGQELLQKDAPQTIHRFGFHQPPFNSVDHLHLHCFALPFMPRWKVVKYMSLGPFGGFIEAHKLLEKIRPLPSKGEVLVAVHEIIIIILQLN
;
A
#
# COMPACT_ATOMS: atom_id res chain seq x y z
N MET A 1 11.03 -9.66 14.90
CA MET A 1 11.22 -10.28 13.57
C MET A 1 9.92 -10.99 13.23
N THR A 2 9.04 -10.34 12.50
CA THR A 2 7.73 -10.89 12.09
C THR A 2 7.92 -11.75 10.85
N GLY A 3 8.30 -13.02 11.07
CA GLY A 3 8.46 -14.01 10.00
C GLY A 3 7.13 -14.43 9.36
N ALA A 4 7.22 -15.26 8.31
CA ALA A 4 6.06 -15.79 7.61
C ALA A 4 5.08 -16.50 8.56
N ASN A 5 3.77 -16.24 8.39
CA ASN A 5 2.71 -16.85 9.18
C ASN A 5 2.13 -18.06 8.43
N GLN A 6 2.25 -19.26 9.01
CA GLN A 6 1.84 -20.52 8.37
C GLN A 6 0.33 -20.61 8.10
N THR A 7 -0.51 -19.90 8.87
CA THR A 7 -1.97 -19.88 8.67
C THR A 7 -2.42 -18.79 7.70
N CYS A 8 -1.51 -17.91 7.26
CA CYS A 8 -1.83 -16.86 6.31
C CYS A 8 -1.77 -17.39 4.87
N ILE A 9 -2.91 -17.33 4.16
CA ILE A 9 -3.00 -17.75 2.75
C ILE A 9 -2.04 -16.97 1.84
N PHE A 10 -1.75 -15.70 2.14
CA PHE A 10 -0.78 -14.91 1.37
C PHE A 10 0.66 -15.32 1.64
N CYS A 11 1.00 -15.69 2.89
CA CYS A 11 2.29 -16.31 3.18
C CYS A 11 2.43 -17.67 2.49
N GLN A 12 1.35 -18.45 2.37
CA GLN A 12 1.36 -19.71 1.62
C GLN A 12 1.62 -19.46 0.13
N ILE A 13 0.97 -18.47 -0.50
CA ILE A 13 1.24 -18.10 -1.91
C ILE A 13 2.73 -17.77 -2.13
N LEU A 14 3.38 -17.16 -1.16
CA LEU A 14 4.80 -16.78 -1.23
C LEU A 14 5.78 -17.95 -1.11
N HIS A 15 5.45 -18.95 -0.28
CA HIS A 15 6.41 -20.00 0.11
C HIS A 15 6.07 -21.37 -0.46
N ASP A 16 4.85 -21.58 -0.94
CA ASP A 16 4.41 -22.85 -1.52
C ASP A 16 4.74 -22.91 -3.02
N PRO A 17 5.71 -23.74 -3.44
CA PRO A 17 6.05 -23.90 -4.85
C PRO A 17 4.89 -24.48 -5.69
N SER A 18 3.90 -25.09 -5.05
CA SER A 18 2.72 -25.66 -5.70
C SER A 18 1.57 -24.66 -5.88
N SER A 19 1.73 -23.42 -5.39
CA SER A 19 0.75 -22.35 -5.58
C SER A 19 0.46 -22.11 -7.06
N THR A 20 -0.80 -22.24 -7.45
CA THR A 20 -1.26 -21.96 -8.82
C THR A 20 -1.42 -20.46 -9.11
N THR A 21 -1.15 -19.61 -8.12
CA THR A 21 -1.29 -18.16 -8.26
C THR A 21 -0.20 -17.62 -9.17
N ARG A 22 -0.60 -17.14 -10.35
CA ARG A 22 0.33 -16.48 -11.27
C ARG A 22 0.77 -15.13 -10.68
N LEU A 23 2.06 -15.01 -10.40
CA LEU A 23 2.66 -13.74 -10.00
C LEU A 23 2.80 -12.81 -11.21
N LEU A 24 2.38 -11.56 -11.05
CA LEU A 24 2.53 -10.47 -12.00
C LEU A 24 3.85 -9.73 -11.78
N HIS A 25 4.33 -9.72 -10.54
CA HIS A 25 5.58 -9.11 -10.11
C HIS A 25 6.16 -9.86 -8.91
N THR A 26 7.49 -9.95 -8.85
CA THR A 26 8.21 -10.44 -7.68
C THR A 26 9.56 -9.74 -7.60
N ASP A 27 9.89 -9.22 -6.42
CA ASP A 27 11.23 -8.71 -6.11
C ASP A 27 11.61 -9.06 -4.67
N GLU A 28 12.62 -8.41 -4.10
CA GLU A 28 13.10 -8.71 -2.75
C GLU A 28 12.08 -8.35 -1.64
N LYS A 29 11.22 -7.36 -1.84
CA LYS A 29 10.34 -6.81 -0.80
C LYS A 29 8.89 -7.21 -0.98
N VAL A 30 8.39 -7.28 -2.21
CA VAL A 30 6.96 -7.48 -2.50
C VAL A 30 6.73 -8.51 -3.60
N VAL A 31 5.49 -9.00 -3.65
CA VAL A 31 4.95 -9.70 -4.81
C VAL A 31 3.62 -9.08 -5.19
N ALA A 32 3.24 -9.22 -6.46
CA ALA A 32 1.92 -8.82 -6.92
C ALA A 32 1.25 -9.94 -7.72
N PHE A 33 -0.07 -10.06 -7.58
CA PHE A 33 -0.87 -11.05 -8.29
C PHE A 33 -2.31 -10.56 -8.46
N GLN A 34 -3.08 -11.26 -9.29
CA GLN A 34 -4.48 -10.94 -9.52
C GLN A 34 -5.37 -11.43 -8.38
N ASP A 35 -6.28 -10.57 -7.92
CA ASP A 35 -7.31 -10.95 -6.95
C ASP A 35 -8.25 -11.99 -7.55
N ILE A 36 -8.50 -13.09 -6.83
CA ILE A 36 -9.37 -14.18 -7.26
C ILE A 36 -10.85 -13.78 -7.35
N LYS A 37 -11.27 -12.73 -6.64
CA LYS A 37 -12.61 -12.13 -6.67
C LYS A 37 -12.50 -10.66 -7.09
N PRO A 38 -12.18 -10.39 -8.36
CA PRO A 38 -11.90 -9.03 -8.83
C PRO A 38 -13.13 -8.12 -8.66
N ALA A 39 -12.90 -6.91 -8.13
CA ALA A 39 -13.94 -5.89 -7.98
C ALA A 39 -13.94 -4.85 -9.11
N ALA A 40 -13.02 -4.98 -10.07
CA ALA A 40 -12.89 -4.18 -11.27
C ALA A 40 -12.26 -5.06 -12.37
N ARG A 41 -12.25 -4.63 -13.63
CA ARG A 41 -11.73 -5.45 -14.75
C ARG A 41 -10.29 -5.90 -14.49
N ARG A 42 -9.47 -5.02 -13.92
CA ARG A 42 -8.18 -5.36 -13.33
C ARG A 42 -8.23 -5.04 -11.84
N HIS A 43 -7.96 -6.05 -11.03
CA HIS A 43 -7.86 -5.93 -9.59
C HIS A 43 -6.64 -6.74 -9.15
N TYR A 44 -5.58 -6.02 -8.79
CA TYR A 44 -4.32 -6.61 -8.34
C TYR A 44 -4.14 -6.39 -6.86
N LEU A 45 -3.45 -7.33 -6.23
CA LEU A 45 -2.99 -7.23 -4.87
C LEU A 45 -1.47 -7.13 -4.90
N VAL A 46 -0.91 -6.10 -4.27
CA VAL A 46 0.53 -6.03 -3.96
C VAL A 46 0.68 -6.31 -2.47
N ILE A 47 1.52 -7.28 -2.12
CA ILE A 47 1.74 -7.69 -0.72
C ILE A 47 3.24 -7.65 -0.38
N PRO A 48 3.64 -7.28 0.84
CA PRO A 48 5.00 -7.46 1.30
C PRO A 48 5.28 -8.95 1.51
N LYS A 49 6.54 -9.35 1.31
CA LYS A 49 7.01 -10.69 1.68
C LYS A 49 7.04 -10.90 3.18
N GLU A 50 7.35 -9.84 3.93
CA GLU A 50 7.20 -9.82 5.38
C GLU A 50 5.71 -9.85 5.76
N HIS A 51 5.37 -10.61 6.80
CA HIS A 51 4.00 -10.67 7.29
C HIS A 51 3.70 -9.48 8.21
N ILE A 52 3.08 -8.45 7.64
CA ILE A 52 2.50 -7.33 8.38
C ILE A 52 0.99 -7.56 8.41
N PRO A 53 0.31 -7.75 9.55
CA PRO A 53 -1.09 -8.15 9.56
C PRO A 53 -2.01 -7.13 8.88
N THR A 54 -1.92 -5.86 9.27
CA THR A 54 -2.86 -4.83 8.82
C THR A 54 -2.21 -3.46 8.70
N VAL A 55 -2.93 -2.49 8.14
CA VAL A 55 -2.48 -1.08 8.12
C VAL A 55 -2.34 -0.46 9.53
N ARG A 56 -2.86 -1.09 10.58
CA ARG A 56 -2.72 -0.62 11.96
C ARG A 56 -1.35 -0.97 12.57
N ASP A 57 -0.66 -1.93 11.95
CA ASP A 57 0.65 -2.40 12.39
C ASP A 57 1.81 -1.60 11.76
N LEU A 58 1.49 -0.70 10.81
CA LEU A 58 2.44 0.25 10.24
C LEU A 58 2.72 1.40 11.21
N GLN A 59 3.99 1.74 11.39
CA GLN A 59 4.45 2.82 12.26
C GLN A 59 5.00 4.00 11.43
N ARG A 60 5.19 5.15 12.10
CA ARG A 60 5.85 6.33 11.51
C ARG A 60 7.38 6.16 11.49
N ARG A 61 7.85 5.16 10.77
CA ARG A 61 9.28 4.85 10.60
C ARG A 61 9.62 4.79 9.13
N ASP A 62 10.87 5.08 8.79
CA ASP A 62 11.33 5.13 7.40
C ASP A 62 11.17 3.79 6.68
N GLU A 63 11.32 2.66 7.37
CA GLU A 63 11.15 1.33 6.78
C GLU A 63 9.70 1.09 6.33
N ASP A 64 8.73 1.32 7.23
CA ASP A 64 7.30 1.14 6.98
C ASP A 64 6.81 2.12 5.90
N TYR A 65 7.28 3.37 5.97
CA TYR A 65 7.01 4.39 4.96
C TYR A 65 7.61 3.97 3.62
N SER A 66 8.88 3.60 3.53
CA SER A 66 9.53 3.18 2.28
C SER A 66 8.83 1.98 1.63
N LEU A 67 8.47 0.96 2.43
CA LEU A 67 7.74 -0.21 1.97
C LEU A 67 6.37 0.16 1.38
N ALA A 68 5.56 0.91 2.13
CA ALA A 68 4.20 1.28 1.74
C ALA A 68 4.16 2.33 0.62
N VAL A 69 5.02 3.35 0.70
CA VAL A 69 5.05 4.53 -0.18
C VAL A 69 5.77 4.25 -1.46
N SER A 70 7.02 3.80 -1.36
CA SER A 70 7.88 3.75 -2.53
C SER A 70 7.65 2.48 -3.31
N HIS A 71 7.37 1.39 -2.62
CA HIS A 71 7.52 0.09 -3.26
C HIS A 71 6.19 -0.52 -3.64
N MET A 72 5.28 -0.71 -2.67
CA MET A 72 3.97 -1.31 -2.94
C MET A 72 3.15 -0.46 -3.92
N LEU A 73 3.10 0.86 -3.70
CA LEU A 73 2.34 1.78 -4.55
C LEU A 73 2.95 1.90 -5.96
N SER A 74 4.28 2.03 -6.08
CA SER A 74 4.96 2.12 -7.39
C SER A 74 4.71 0.86 -8.22
N VAL A 75 4.91 -0.32 -7.64
CA VAL A 75 4.63 -1.60 -8.32
C VAL A 75 3.18 -1.67 -8.77
N GLY A 76 2.23 -1.27 -7.92
CA GLY A 76 0.81 -1.24 -8.27
C GLY A 76 0.50 -0.30 -9.45
N GLN A 77 1.10 0.89 -9.45
CA GLN A 77 0.95 1.89 -10.51
C GLN A 77 1.56 1.40 -11.83
N GLU A 78 2.78 0.88 -11.80
CA GLU A 78 3.48 0.36 -12.98
C GLU A 78 2.70 -0.79 -13.64
N LEU A 79 2.19 -1.73 -12.84
CA LEU A 79 1.40 -2.85 -13.34
C LEU A 79 0.12 -2.39 -14.04
N LEU A 80 -0.63 -1.47 -13.42
CA LEU A 80 -1.86 -0.94 -14.02
C LEU A 80 -1.59 -0.01 -15.20
N GLN A 81 -0.50 0.76 -15.18
CA GLN A 81 -0.11 1.60 -16.31
C GLN A 81 0.25 0.75 -17.53
N LYS A 82 0.88 -0.41 -17.34
CA LYS A 82 1.23 -1.33 -18.42
C LYS A 82 0.00 -2.04 -19.00
N ASP A 83 -0.91 -2.51 -18.16
CA ASP A 83 -2.02 -3.37 -18.58
C ASP A 83 -3.35 -2.61 -18.84
N ALA A 84 -3.54 -1.43 -18.24
CA ALA A 84 -4.75 -0.62 -18.40
C ALA A 84 -4.46 0.90 -18.40
N PRO A 85 -3.58 1.42 -19.30
CA PRO A 85 -3.11 2.81 -19.29
C PRO A 85 -4.20 3.87 -19.47
N GLN A 86 -5.32 3.51 -20.11
CA GLN A 86 -6.41 4.44 -20.45
C GLN A 86 -7.55 4.42 -19.42
N THR A 87 -7.31 3.85 -18.23
CA THR A 87 -8.33 3.72 -17.18
C THR A 87 -7.94 4.55 -15.96
N ILE A 88 -8.94 4.97 -15.18
CA ILE A 88 -8.69 5.61 -13.90
C ILE A 88 -8.23 4.53 -12.92
N HIS A 89 -7.08 4.74 -12.29
CA HIS A 89 -6.57 3.81 -11.28
C HIS A 89 -6.94 4.25 -9.88
N ARG A 90 -7.18 3.29 -9.00
CA ARG A 90 -7.41 3.54 -7.58
C ARG A 90 -6.63 2.56 -6.71
N PHE A 91 -6.02 3.09 -5.66
CA PHE A 91 -5.13 2.36 -4.77
C PHE A 91 -5.55 2.53 -3.32
N GLY A 92 -5.57 1.45 -2.54
CA GLY A 92 -5.83 1.55 -1.11
C GLY A 92 -5.89 0.21 -0.40
N PHE A 93 -6.19 0.28 0.89
CA PHE A 93 -6.11 -0.84 1.82
C PHE A 93 -7.41 -1.00 2.57
N HIS A 94 -7.82 -2.24 2.84
CA HIS A 94 -8.85 -2.49 3.84
C HIS A 94 -8.33 -2.21 5.25
N GLN A 95 -9.22 -1.70 6.11
CA GLN A 95 -8.94 -1.42 7.50
C GLN A 95 -9.65 -2.44 8.41
N PRO A 96 -9.02 -2.91 9.50
CA PRO A 96 -9.69 -3.78 10.45
C PRO A 96 -10.94 -3.12 11.05
N PRO A 97 -12.03 -3.89 11.27
CA PRO A 97 -12.15 -5.34 11.11
C PRO A 97 -12.62 -5.82 9.72
N PHE A 98 -12.51 -4.98 8.67
CA PHE A 98 -13.10 -5.24 7.35
C PHE A 98 -12.15 -5.86 6.33
N ASN A 99 -10.92 -6.19 6.72
CA ASN A 99 -9.98 -6.93 5.88
C ASN A 99 -10.34 -8.42 5.84
N SER A 100 -10.22 -9.04 4.66
CA SER A 100 -10.56 -10.46 4.48
C SER A 100 -9.37 -11.40 4.74
N VAL A 101 -8.15 -10.87 4.68
CA VAL A 101 -6.91 -11.57 5.00
C VAL A 101 -6.08 -10.64 5.89
N ASP A 102 -5.59 -11.16 7.01
CA ASP A 102 -4.68 -10.45 7.93
C ASP A 102 -3.24 -10.52 7.41
N HIS A 103 -3.01 -9.94 6.24
CA HIS A 103 -1.69 -9.69 5.67
C HIS A 103 -1.81 -8.47 4.79
N LEU A 104 -1.06 -7.41 5.08
CA LEU A 104 -1.11 -6.12 4.41
C LEU A 104 -1.12 -6.28 2.90
N HIS A 105 -2.17 -5.81 2.25
CA HIS A 105 -2.30 -5.91 0.80
C HIS A 105 -2.85 -4.62 0.23
N LEU A 106 -2.12 -4.05 -0.71
CA LEU A 106 -2.58 -2.92 -1.50
C LEU A 106 -3.51 -3.45 -2.58
N HIS A 107 -4.75 -2.96 -2.59
CA HIS A 107 -5.66 -3.14 -3.71
C HIS A 107 -5.34 -2.12 -4.79
N CYS A 108 -5.12 -2.60 -6.01
CA CYS A 108 -4.91 -1.81 -7.21
C CYS A 108 -6.06 -2.06 -8.19
N PHE A 109 -6.86 -1.04 -8.48
CA PHE A 109 -8.04 -1.15 -9.35
C PHE A 109 -7.85 -0.36 -10.65
N ALA A 110 -8.11 -0.99 -11.80
CA ALA A 110 -8.46 -0.28 -13.03
C ALA A 110 -9.98 -0.11 -13.09
N LEU A 111 -10.47 1.10 -12.78
CA LEU A 111 -11.90 1.41 -12.72
C LEU A 111 -12.56 1.34 -14.10
N PRO A 112 -13.90 1.14 -14.17
CA PRO A 112 -14.89 1.20 -13.09
C PRO A 112 -14.94 -0.06 -12.20
N PHE A 113 -15.51 0.11 -11.00
CA PHE A 113 -15.85 -1.04 -10.17
C PHE A 113 -17.01 -1.84 -10.77
N MET A 114 -16.90 -3.16 -10.65
CA MET A 114 -17.86 -4.14 -11.14
C MET A 114 -18.13 -5.19 -10.04
N PRO A 115 -19.40 -5.36 -9.61
CA PRO A 115 -20.55 -4.51 -9.92
C PRO A 115 -20.43 -3.09 -9.32
N ARG A 116 -21.18 -2.11 -9.87
CA ARG A 116 -21.05 -0.68 -9.51
C ARG A 116 -21.25 -0.40 -8.02
N TRP A 117 -22.04 -1.19 -7.29
CA TRP A 117 -22.26 -1.01 -5.85
C TRP A 117 -20.97 -1.14 -5.01
N LYS A 118 -19.92 -1.78 -5.54
CA LYS A 118 -18.61 -1.87 -4.91
C LYS A 118 -17.97 -0.50 -4.66
N VAL A 119 -18.41 0.57 -5.34
CA VAL A 119 -18.03 1.96 -5.02
C VAL A 119 -18.24 2.25 -3.53
N VAL A 120 -19.34 1.78 -2.95
CA VAL A 120 -19.65 1.97 -1.51
C VAL A 120 -18.66 1.22 -0.64
N LYS A 121 -18.36 -0.05 -0.99
CA LYS A 121 -17.40 -0.89 -0.24
C LYS A 121 -16.01 -0.25 -0.16
N TYR A 122 -15.54 0.33 -1.26
CA TYR A 122 -14.21 0.92 -1.35
C TYR A 122 -14.22 2.42 -1.08
N MET A 123 -15.32 3.00 -0.60
CA MET A 123 -15.38 4.41 -0.27
C MET A 123 -14.54 4.71 0.98
N SER A 124 -13.69 5.73 0.90
CA SER A 124 -12.87 6.13 2.04
C SER A 124 -13.66 7.07 2.95
N LEU A 125 -14.17 6.53 4.06
CA LEU A 125 -14.97 7.24 5.05
C LEU A 125 -14.15 7.64 6.30
N GLY A 126 -12.84 7.78 6.14
CA GLY A 126 -11.93 8.13 7.23
C GLY A 126 -11.89 7.04 8.34
N PRO A 127 -11.81 7.42 9.63
CA PRO A 127 -11.62 6.46 10.73
C PRO A 127 -12.79 5.49 10.93
N PHE A 128 -13.97 5.82 10.39
CA PHE A 128 -15.17 4.97 10.46
C PHE A 128 -15.35 4.09 9.23
N GLY A 129 -14.49 4.24 8.21
CA GLY A 129 -14.54 3.46 6.97
C GLY A 129 -13.73 2.16 7.04
N GLY A 130 -14.15 1.17 6.25
CA GLY A 130 -13.39 -0.07 6.06
C GLY A 130 -12.31 0.00 4.98
N PHE A 131 -12.05 1.17 4.40
CA PHE A 131 -11.08 1.36 3.34
C PHE A 131 -10.38 2.72 3.46
N ILE A 132 -9.05 2.71 3.37
CA ILE A 132 -8.22 3.90 3.32
C ILE A 132 -7.49 3.96 1.98
N GLU A 133 -7.53 5.12 1.33
CA GLU A 133 -6.76 5.32 0.10
C GLU A 133 -5.27 5.35 0.41
N ALA A 134 -4.47 4.82 -0.50
CA ALA A 134 -3.03 4.65 -0.30
C ALA A 134 -2.40 5.97 0.15
N HIS A 135 -2.61 7.07 -0.61
CA HIS A 135 -2.05 8.38 -0.30
C HIS A 135 -2.40 8.89 1.12
N LYS A 136 -3.64 8.69 1.59
CA LYS A 136 -4.06 9.10 2.95
C LYS A 136 -3.36 8.27 4.03
N LEU A 137 -3.15 6.98 3.77
CA LEU A 137 -2.37 6.14 4.66
C LEU A 137 -0.93 6.64 4.74
N LEU A 138 -0.32 7.00 3.59
CA LEU A 138 1.05 7.51 3.53
C LEU A 138 1.20 8.79 4.35
N GLU A 139 0.28 9.74 4.20
CA GLU A 139 0.27 10.97 5.01
C GLU A 139 0.20 10.67 6.50
N LYS A 140 -0.60 9.66 6.89
CA LYS A 140 -0.76 9.26 8.29
C LYS A 140 0.51 8.64 8.88
N ILE A 141 1.22 7.83 8.10
CA ILE A 141 2.44 7.12 8.54
C ILE A 141 3.73 7.84 8.16
N ARG A 142 3.66 9.06 7.62
CA ARG A 142 4.84 9.85 7.27
C ARG A 142 5.75 10.01 8.50
N PRO A 143 7.04 9.62 8.40
CA PRO A 143 8.01 9.83 9.46
C PRO A 143 8.07 11.31 9.84
N LEU A 144 8.25 11.57 11.13
CA LEU A 144 8.55 12.92 11.58
C LEU A 144 9.99 13.26 11.19
N PRO A 145 10.27 14.50 10.77
CA PRO A 145 11.65 14.90 10.49
C PRO A 145 12.48 14.65 11.75
N SER A 146 13.67 14.10 11.55
CA SER A 146 14.62 13.90 12.62
C SER A 146 14.97 15.25 13.27
N LYS A 147 15.35 15.26 14.55
CA LYS A 147 15.79 16.50 15.22
C LYS A 147 16.88 17.22 14.42
N GLY A 148 17.76 16.47 13.76
CA GLY A 148 18.81 17.01 12.88
C GLY A 148 18.26 17.73 11.65
N GLU A 149 17.29 17.14 10.95
CA GLU A 149 16.65 17.77 9.78
C GLU A 149 15.87 19.04 10.16
N VAL A 150 15.22 19.06 11.32
CA VAL A 150 14.55 20.27 11.82
C VAL A 150 15.58 21.37 12.09
N LEU A 151 16.71 21.05 12.71
CA LEU A 151 17.79 21.99 12.98
C LEU A 151 18.39 22.55 11.67
N VAL A 152 18.59 21.72 10.65
CA VAL A 152 19.07 22.14 9.33
C VAL A 152 18.06 23.07 8.66
N ALA A 153 16.77 22.70 8.63
CA ALA A 153 15.73 23.52 8.04
C ALA A 153 15.58 24.89 8.74
N VAL A 154 15.65 24.91 10.07
CA VAL A 154 15.63 26.17 10.84
C VAL A 154 16.88 27.01 10.53
N HIS A 155 18.05 26.39 10.42
CA HIS A 155 19.29 27.08 10.07
C HIS A 155 19.22 27.68 8.65
N GLU A 156 18.74 26.94 7.66
CA GLU A 156 18.55 27.45 6.29
C GLU A 156 17.56 28.62 6.23
N ILE A 157 16.44 28.53 6.97
CA ILE A 157 15.46 29.63 7.07
C ILE A 157 16.11 30.88 7.70
N ILE A 158 16.91 30.71 8.75
CA ILE A 158 17.62 31.83 9.39
C ILE A 158 18.61 32.46 8.40
N ILE A 159 19.38 31.67 7.65
CA ILE A 159 20.29 32.18 6.61
C ILE A 159 19.52 32.98 5.57
N ILE A 160 18.40 32.47 5.08
CA ILE A 160 17.57 33.16 4.07
C ILE A 160 17.05 34.48 4.62
N ILE A 161 16.55 34.52 5.86
CA ILE A 161 16.07 35.77 6.49
C ILE A 161 17.21 36.78 6.64
N LEU A 162 18.41 36.33 7.03
CA LEU A 162 19.59 37.19 7.16
C LEU A 162 20.14 37.71 5.82
N GLN A 163 19.87 37.02 4.70
CA GLN A 163 20.25 37.45 3.36
C GLN A 163 19.24 38.42 2.71
N LEU A 164 18.05 38.55 3.29
CA LEU A 164 16.98 39.43 2.79
C LEU A 164 16.89 40.78 3.52
N ASN A 165 17.75 41.02 4.52
CA ASN A 165 17.97 42.30 5.21
C ASN A 165 19.34 42.89 4.87
#